data_AF-A0A9W7E3B2-F1
#
_entry.id   AF-A0A9W7E3B2-F1
#
_cell.length_a   1.000
_cell.length_b   1.000
_cell.length_c   1.000
_cell.angle_alpha   90.00
_cell.angle_beta   90.00
_cell.angle_gamma   90.00
#
_symmetry.space_group_name_H-M   'P 1'
#
loop_
_entity.id
_entity.type
_entity.pdbx_description
1 polymer ?
#
loop_
_entity_poly.entity_id
_entity_poly.type
_entity_poly.pdbx_seq_one_letter_code
_entity_poly.pdbx_strand_id
1 'polypeptide(L)'
;MRVLRTVPWGLKLRVTFGALISVTDVTTDVPIVFEYMQDKDSYWAAYFIMACISATMLFQCLISYGQYHKCGKERVLREVLPVMFGFKPMVDAYRVSSGKPGDSRFLTDHYMEMNTNRTVEMFAEAIPAGLIQVYMLLNLGNPTGVAMTSFITSALTTAYGSAIMSFDYDTNPFRRLATPNFYGMIPDSTFLRLSFILIMVLNSCATITGRSLAYAMLASIDPMYFLAIFLLDQGLYLGVKILRGDGWYWLPLDNGPLAVILAGLTRFVNKTVNDFAGIVQFRNASEIGGLWWTASMLYGQVLMWVSGYFYAEMRRKEEDVDEEESAGMMYKTLSLISGAWLLSASMFVALMDRSYLSTFTSVKTGHSDVKDKFRNPDSSPFQRVQIITKNKRLWKSIRPEVCTYFQENWVRWSKEQPAWFNRKLIAKIPDDFIPLEALDAIKRERRALEKNKRRSRGNRGKGKGKKSSSKVSPAVNQTLTTNTFILGDKIEEEEEGQDDQLIIYGERHNSYISNTSSTDNSGGSSVGV
;
A
#
# COMPACT_ATOMS: atom_id res chain seq x y z
N MET A 1 0.78 29.08 -4.72
CA MET A 1 0.16 27.82 -4.23
C MET A 1 0.72 27.45 -2.85
N ARG A 2 0.03 27.82 -1.76
CA ARG A 2 0.44 27.61 -0.36
C ARG A 2 -0.41 26.50 0.30
N VAL A 3 -0.34 25.25 -0.20
CA VAL A 3 -1.08 24.10 0.40
C VAL A 3 -0.19 22.84 0.53
N LEU A 4 1.13 22.94 0.38
CA LEU A 4 2.04 21.77 0.34
C LEU A 4 2.97 21.61 1.55
N ARG A 5 2.65 22.14 2.74
CA ARG A 5 3.63 22.23 3.85
C ARG A 5 3.31 21.49 5.16
N THR A 6 2.26 20.69 5.23
CA THR A 6 1.97 19.86 6.41
C THR A 6 1.55 18.48 5.94
N VAL A 7 1.84 17.42 6.72
CA VAL A 7 1.23 16.10 6.48
C VAL A 7 -0.27 16.34 6.26
N PRO A 8 -0.81 16.11 5.05
CA PRO A 8 -2.04 16.77 4.66
C PRO A 8 -3.13 16.29 5.62
N TRP A 9 -3.79 17.25 6.27
CA TRP A 9 -4.86 16.99 7.23
C TRP A 9 -5.85 15.92 6.72
N GLY A 10 -6.09 15.89 5.41
CA GLY A 10 -6.87 14.85 4.74
C GLY A 10 -6.31 13.44 4.86
N LEU A 11 -4.99 13.21 4.73
CA LEU A 11 -4.40 11.88 4.94
C LEU A 11 -4.59 11.44 6.40
N LYS A 12 -4.36 12.33 7.36
CA LYS A 12 -4.56 12.02 8.78
C LYS A 12 -6.01 11.63 9.05
N LEU A 13 -6.96 12.42 8.56
CA LEU A 13 -8.39 12.16 8.75
C LEU A 13 -8.81 10.82 8.14
N ARG A 14 -8.41 10.52 6.90
CA ARG A 14 -8.76 9.27 6.21
C ARG A 14 -8.18 8.05 6.90
N VAL A 15 -6.91 8.11 7.29
CA VAL A 15 -6.22 6.98 7.92
C VAL A 15 -6.75 6.74 9.35
N THR A 16 -7.03 7.80 10.12
CA THR A 16 -7.66 7.67 11.44
C THR A 16 -9.10 7.16 11.34
N PHE A 17 -9.89 7.67 10.38
CA PHE A 17 -11.25 7.21 10.15
C PHE A 17 -11.28 5.73 9.71
N GLY A 18 -10.37 5.31 8.83
CA GLY A 18 -10.20 3.90 8.46
C GLY A 18 -9.85 3.02 9.66
N ALA A 19 -8.98 3.49 10.56
CA ALA A 19 -8.67 2.75 11.79
C ALA A 19 -9.88 2.63 12.73
N LEU A 20 -10.70 3.68 12.87
CA LEU A 20 -11.93 3.63 13.67
C LEU A 20 -12.94 2.63 13.11
N ILE A 21 -13.18 2.65 11.79
CA ILE A 21 -14.08 1.70 11.14
C ILE A 21 -13.58 0.25 11.34
N SER A 22 -12.27 0.02 11.28
CA SER A 22 -11.71 -1.32 11.46
C SER A 22 -11.93 -1.86 12.88
N VAL A 23 -11.97 -0.99 13.90
CA VAL A 23 -12.33 -1.39 15.27
C VAL A 23 -13.82 -1.74 15.35
N THR A 24 -14.68 -1.05 14.59
CA THR A 24 -16.11 -1.39 14.50
C THR A 24 -16.33 -2.78 13.92
N ASP A 25 -15.50 -3.24 12.99
CA ASP A 25 -15.61 -4.58 12.38
C ASP A 25 -15.51 -5.70 13.44
N VAL A 26 -14.56 -5.56 14.39
CA VAL A 26 -14.43 -6.47 15.55
C VAL A 26 -15.71 -6.47 16.40
N THR A 27 -16.37 -5.33 16.54
CA THR A 27 -17.62 -5.24 17.31
C THR A 27 -18.83 -5.85 16.60
N THR A 28 -18.82 -5.93 15.26
CA THR A 28 -19.89 -6.54 14.46
C THR A 28 -19.69 -8.04 14.26
N ASP A 29 -18.45 -8.54 14.30
CA ASP A 29 -18.17 -9.98 14.15
C ASP A 29 -18.50 -10.79 15.41
N VAL A 30 -18.28 -10.21 16.60
CA VAL A 30 -18.54 -10.90 17.88
C VAL A 30 -20.00 -11.35 18.03
N PRO A 31 -21.03 -10.52 17.79
CA PRO A 31 -22.42 -10.95 17.84
C PRO A 31 -22.75 -12.10 16.89
N ILE A 32 -22.22 -12.09 15.66
CA ILE A 32 -22.45 -13.16 14.68
C ILE A 32 -21.82 -14.47 15.12
N VAL A 33 -20.59 -14.42 15.65
CA VAL A 33 -19.95 -15.62 16.20
C VAL A 33 -20.81 -16.20 17.32
N PHE A 34 -21.33 -15.37 18.23
CA PHE A 34 -22.23 -15.84 19.28
C PHE A 34 -23.54 -16.41 18.74
N GLU A 35 -24.15 -15.76 17.73
CA GLU A 35 -25.37 -16.23 17.08
C GLU A 35 -25.17 -17.61 16.44
N TYR A 36 -24.09 -17.79 15.67
CA TYR A 36 -23.74 -19.07 15.04
C TYR A 36 -23.31 -20.14 16.03
N MET A 37 -22.83 -19.78 17.22
CA MET A 37 -22.53 -20.74 18.30
C MET A 37 -23.77 -21.23 19.04
N GLN A 38 -24.86 -20.47 19.04
CA GLN A 38 -26.11 -20.86 19.70
C GLN A 38 -26.91 -21.87 18.85
N ASP A 39 -26.71 -21.85 17.54
CA ASP A 39 -27.35 -22.75 16.60
C ASP A 39 -26.46 -23.98 16.28
N LYS A 40 -27.04 -25.18 16.40
CA LYS A 40 -26.30 -26.44 16.20
C LYS A 40 -25.91 -26.68 14.75
N ASP A 41 -26.63 -26.13 13.79
CA ASP A 41 -26.36 -26.32 12.35
C ASP A 41 -25.31 -25.32 11.82
N SER A 42 -25.08 -24.24 12.57
CA SER A 42 -24.21 -23.12 12.19
C SER A 42 -22.87 -23.09 12.94
N TYR A 43 -22.63 -24.03 13.87
CA TYR A 43 -21.45 -24.01 14.76
C TYR A 43 -20.11 -23.96 14.00
N TRP A 44 -20.02 -24.67 12.87
CA TRP A 44 -18.81 -24.76 12.08
C TRP A 44 -18.44 -23.41 11.45
N ALA A 45 -19.43 -22.58 11.10
CA ALA A 45 -19.24 -21.25 10.55
C ALA A 45 -18.62 -20.31 11.61
N ALA A 46 -19.06 -20.42 12.87
CA ALA A 46 -18.46 -19.68 13.98
C ALA A 46 -16.98 -20.04 14.16
N TYR A 47 -16.65 -21.33 14.21
CA TYR A 47 -15.24 -21.78 14.31
C TYR A 47 -14.40 -21.35 13.11
N PHE A 48 -14.98 -21.33 11.91
CA PHE A 48 -14.31 -20.85 10.72
C PHE A 48 -13.98 -19.35 10.81
N ILE A 49 -14.93 -18.51 11.21
CA ILE A 49 -14.71 -17.07 11.39
C ILE A 49 -13.62 -16.82 12.46
N MET A 50 -13.67 -17.53 13.60
CA MET A 50 -12.62 -17.44 14.63
C MET A 50 -11.24 -17.88 14.11
N ALA A 51 -11.19 -18.90 13.24
CA ALA A 51 -9.95 -19.33 12.60
C ALA A 51 -9.41 -18.25 11.64
N CYS A 52 -10.29 -17.52 10.94
CA CYS A 52 -9.92 -16.41 10.07
C CYS A 52 -9.32 -15.24 10.87
N ILE A 53 -9.95 -14.85 11.99
CA ILE A 53 -9.43 -13.86 12.94
C ILE A 53 -8.05 -14.29 13.46
N SER A 54 -7.90 -15.56 13.82
CA SER A 54 -6.62 -16.09 14.31
C SER A 54 -5.54 -16.07 13.21
N ALA A 55 -5.92 -16.37 11.97
CA ALA A 55 -5.01 -16.38 10.82
C ALA A 55 -4.50 -14.97 10.47
N THR A 56 -5.38 -13.95 10.46
CA THR A 56 -4.96 -12.56 10.22
C THR A 56 -3.98 -12.08 11.30
N MET A 57 -4.24 -12.37 12.58
CA MET A 57 -3.34 -12.00 13.68
C MET A 57 -1.97 -12.65 13.52
N LEU A 58 -1.94 -13.94 13.16
CA LEU A 58 -0.70 -14.67 12.89
C LEU A 58 0.09 -14.01 11.75
N PHE A 59 -0.54 -13.73 10.61
CA PHE A 59 0.13 -13.11 9.47
C PHE A 59 0.63 -11.69 9.79
N GLN A 60 -0.15 -10.87 10.49
CA GLN A 60 0.28 -9.54 10.92
C GLN A 60 1.46 -9.60 11.91
N CYS A 61 1.51 -10.62 12.79
CA CYS A 61 2.67 -10.88 13.64
C CYS A 61 3.91 -11.24 12.83
N LEU A 62 3.77 -12.09 11.80
CA LEU A 62 4.86 -12.45 10.89
C LEU A 62 5.36 -11.24 10.08
N ILE A 63 4.47 -10.38 9.60
CA ILE A 63 4.83 -9.13 8.92
C ILE A 63 5.61 -8.21 9.87
N SER A 64 5.10 -8.02 11.09
CA SER A 64 5.75 -7.19 12.12
C SER A 64 7.13 -7.75 12.48
N TYR A 65 7.25 -9.06 12.63
CA TYR A 65 8.55 -9.71 12.82
C TYR A 65 9.49 -9.44 11.64
N GLY A 66 9.05 -9.70 10.39
CA GLY A 66 9.84 -9.47 9.19
C GLY A 66 10.34 -8.03 9.07
N GLN A 67 9.46 -7.06 9.31
CA GLN A 67 9.74 -5.63 9.25
C GLN A 67 10.76 -5.18 10.31
N TYR A 68 10.67 -5.70 11.54
CA TYR A 68 11.43 -5.20 12.69
C TYR A 68 12.52 -6.15 13.23
N HIS A 69 12.73 -7.34 12.65
CA HIS A 69 13.72 -8.31 13.17
C HIS A 69 15.15 -7.74 13.26
N LYS A 70 15.54 -6.83 12.36
CA LYS A 70 16.85 -6.14 12.37
C LYS A 70 16.96 -5.01 13.40
N CYS A 71 15.86 -4.66 14.08
CA CYS A 71 15.79 -3.55 15.05
C CYS A 71 15.98 -4.00 16.51
N GLY A 72 15.97 -5.31 16.79
CA GLY A 72 16.16 -5.90 18.12
C GLY A 72 14.85 -6.43 18.73
N LYS A 73 14.97 -7.37 19.69
CA LYS A 73 13.83 -8.11 20.26
C LYS A 73 12.79 -7.22 20.95
N GLU A 74 13.23 -6.19 21.68
CA GLU A 74 12.33 -5.24 22.35
C GLU A 74 11.44 -4.50 21.35
N ARG A 75 12.02 -4.08 20.21
CA ARG A 75 11.26 -3.41 19.16
C ARG A 75 10.24 -4.35 18.56
N VAL A 76 10.62 -5.59 18.24
CA VAL A 76 9.68 -6.60 17.72
C VAL A 76 8.52 -6.83 18.69
N LEU A 77 8.79 -6.97 19.99
CA LEU A 77 7.73 -7.19 20.98
C LEU A 77 6.75 -6.00 21.04
N ARG A 78 7.26 -4.77 20.98
CA ARG A 78 6.43 -3.55 20.94
C ARG A 78 5.51 -3.49 19.71
N GLU A 79 5.87 -4.19 18.64
CA GLU A 79 5.13 -4.22 17.37
C GLU A 79 4.13 -5.37 17.30
N VAL A 80 4.47 -6.50 17.91
CA VAL A 80 3.60 -7.69 18.00
C VAL A 80 2.48 -7.48 19.03
N LEU A 81 2.75 -6.81 20.16
CA LEU A 81 1.74 -6.62 21.21
C LEU A 81 0.45 -5.94 20.70
N PRO A 82 0.49 -4.82 19.97
CA PRO A 82 -0.73 -4.23 19.41
C PRO A 82 -1.48 -5.13 18.44
N VAL A 83 -0.80 -6.05 17.74
CA VAL A 83 -1.45 -7.02 16.84
C VAL A 83 -2.31 -7.99 17.65
N MET A 84 -1.76 -8.54 18.74
CA MET A 84 -2.47 -9.50 19.60
C MET A 84 -3.74 -8.93 20.25
N PHE A 85 -3.79 -7.60 20.44
CA PHE A 85 -4.96 -6.91 21.00
C PHE A 85 -5.87 -6.28 19.92
N GLY A 86 -5.62 -6.53 18.63
CA GLY A 86 -6.42 -5.93 17.54
C GLY A 86 -6.22 -4.42 17.35
N PHE A 87 -5.19 -3.84 17.97
CA PHE A 87 -4.89 -2.40 17.92
C PHE A 87 -3.90 -2.02 16.81
N LYS A 88 -3.46 -2.97 15.99
CA LYS A 88 -2.53 -2.70 14.88
C LYS A 88 -3.01 -1.61 13.92
N PRO A 89 -4.30 -1.56 13.49
CA PRO A 89 -4.78 -0.49 12.61
C PRO A 89 -4.58 0.92 13.21
N MET A 90 -4.81 1.09 14.51
CA MET A 90 -4.62 2.37 15.19
C MET A 90 -3.15 2.77 15.31
N VAL A 91 -2.27 1.81 15.62
CA VAL A 91 -0.83 2.05 15.73
C VAL A 91 -0.24 2.43 14.37
N ASP A 92 -0.67 1.76 13.30
CA ASP A 92 -0.24 2.08 11.94
C ASP A 92 -0.75 3.46 11.49
N ALA A 93 -2.01 3.75 11.80
CA ALA A 93 -2.59 5.06 11.54
C ALA A 93 -1.83 6.20 12.23
N TYR A 94 -1.48 6.01 13.50
CA TYR A 94 -0.67 6.97 14.26
C TYR A 94 0.71 7.18 13.62
N ARG A 95 1.38 6.12 13.15
CA ARG A 95 2.72 6.23 12.55
C ARG A 95 2.70 6.92 11.19
N VAL A 96 1.74 6.58 10.35
CA VAL A 96 1.55 7.20 9.04
C VAL A 96 1.19 8.68 9.22
N SER A 97 0.28 9.00 10.13
CA SER A 97 -0.15 10.38 10.39
C SER A 97 0.92 11.23 11.10
N SER A 98 1.78 10.61 11.91
CA SER A 98 2.92 11.29 12.54
C SER A 98 4.02 11.65 11.56
N GLY A 99 4.06 11.03 10.37
CA GLY A 99 5.08 11.29 9.36
C GLY A 99 6.50 10.93 9.81
N LYS A 100 6.66 10.17 10.89
CA LYS A 100 7.99 9.86 11.46
C LYS A 100 8.83 9.08 10.43
N PRO A 101 10.01 9.59 10.05
CA PRO A 101 10.82 8.97 9.01
C PRO A 101 11.34 7.60 9.48
N GLY A 102 11.00 6.53 8.74
CA GLY A 102 11.34 5.14 9.14
C GLY A 102 12.86 4.86 9.21
N ASP A 103 13.30 3.94 10.05
CA ASP A 103 14.73 3.57 10.16
C ASP A 103 15.24 2.93 8.86
N SER A 104 16.52 3.15 8.54
CA SER A 104 17.25 2.45 7.48
C SER A 104 17.16 0.92 7.52
N ARG A 105 16.89 0.35 8.71
CA ARG A 105 16.78 -1.10 8.94
C ARG A 105 15.41 -1.68 8.59
N PHE A 106 14.40 -0.85 8.39
CA PHE A 106 13.06 -1.31 8.02
C PHE A 106 13.05 -1.84 6.59
N LEU A 107 12.23 -2.86 6.33
CA LEU A 107 12.06 -3.39 4.98
C LEU A 107 11.28 -2.41 4.11
N THR A 108 10.19 -1.87 4.65
CA THR A 108 9.31 -0.91 3.98
C THR A 108 9.07 0.34 4.81
N ASP A 109 8.52 1.39 4.19
CA ASP A 109 8.03 2.55 4.93
C ASP A 109 6.74 2.21 5.71
N HIS A 110 6.38 3.05 6.70
CA HIS A 110 5.20 2.82 7.54
C HIS A 110 3.90 2.76 6.73
N TYR A 111 3.82 3.52 5.63
CA TYR A 111 2.65 3.54 4.76
C TYR A 111 2.46 2.21 4.01
N MET A 112 3.55 1.65 3.47
CA MET A 112 3.51 0.33 2.83
C MET A 112 3.26 -0.78 3.86
N GLU A 113 3.81 -0.68 5.07
CA GLU A 113 3.53 -1.62 6.16
C GLU A 113 2.02 -1.67 6.49
N MET A 114 1.40 -0.49 6.69
CA MET A 114 -0.04 -0.37 6.92
C MET A 114 -0.86 -1.02 5.80
N ASN A 115 -0.53 -0.71 4.54
CA ASN A 115 -1.23 -1.27 3.38
C ASN A 115 -1.03 -2.79 3.25
N THR A 116 0.14 -3.30 3.65
CA THR A 116 0.42 -4.75 3.66
C THR A 116 -0.42 -5.44 4.71
N ASN A 117 -0.51 -4.89 5.93
CA ASN A 117 -1.37 -5.43 6.98
C ASN A 117 -2.84 -5.40 6.55
N ARG A 118 -3.32 -4.30 5.96
CA ARG A 118 -4.69 -4.20 5.44
C ARG A 118 -4.98 -5.23 4.35
N THR A 119 -4.03 -5.44 3.43
CA THR A 119 -4.19 -6.46 2.36
C THR A 119 -4.29 -7.87 2.96
N VAL A 120 -3.49 -8.17 3.99
CA VAL A 120 -3.54 -9.45 4.68
C VAL A 120 -4.81 -9.63 5.49
N GLU A 121 -5.30 -8.59 6.16
CA GLU A 121 -6.59 -8.56 6.86
C GLU A 121 -7.73 -8.88 5.89
N MET A 122 -7.76 -8.22 4.73
CA MET A 122 -8.74 -8.50 3.68
C MET A 122 -8.68 -9.96 3.21
N PHE A 123 -7.48 -10.51 3.04
CA PHE A 123 -7.26 -11.87 2.55
C PHE A 123 -7.61 -12.96 3.56
N ALA A 124 -7.16 -12.81 4.81
CA ALA A 124 -7.23 -13.86 5.81
C ALA A 124 -8.51 -13.82 6.66
N GLU A 125 -9.17 -12.66 6.73
CA GLU A 125 -10.32 -12.42 7.58
C GLU A 125 -11.54 -11.97 6.77
N ALA A 126 -11.50 -10.76 6.20
CA ALA A 126 -12.71 -10.13 5.67
C ALA A 126 -13.33 -10.89 4.49
N ILE A 127 -12.52 -11.33 3.52
CA ILE A 127 -13.03 -12.07 2.34
C ILE A 127 -13.56 -13.46 2.74
N PRO A 128 -12.80 -14.32 3.45
CA PRO A 128 -13.31 -15.62 3.87
C PRO A 128 -14.54 -15.55 4.79
N ALA A 129 -14.53 -14.65 5.78
CA ALA A 129 -15.66 -14.47 6.68
C ALA A 129 -16.90 -13.98 5.93
N GLY A 130 -16.74 -12.99 5.04
CA GLY A 130 -17.81 -12.49 4.19
C GLY A 130 -18.39 -13.56 3.26
N LEU A 131 -17.55 -14.44 2.70
CA LEU A 131 -18.01 -15.56 1.87
C LEU A 131 -18.85 -16.55 2.67
N ILE A 132 -18.42 -16.93 3.88
CA ILE A 132 -19.19 -17.82 4.75
C ILE A 132 -20.50 -17.17 5.20
N GLN A 133 -20.51 -15.88 5.55
CA GLN A 133 -21.74 -15.17 5.90
C GLN A 133 -22.75 -15.20 4.75
N VAL A 134 -22.32 -14.99 3.50
CA VAL A 134 -23.20 -15.10 2.32
C VAL A 134 -23.67 -16.53 2.09
N TYR A 135 -22.79 -17.52 2.25
CA TYR A 135 -23.17 -18.93 2.17
C TYR A 135 -24.24 -19.30 3.20
N MET A 136 -24.10 -18.84 4.45
CA MET A 136 -25.09 -19.06 5.49
C MET A 136 -26.41 -18.36 5.14
N LEU A 137 -26.37 -17.13 4.63
CA LEU A 137 -27.58 -16.41 4.19
C LEU A 137 -28.33 -17.11 3.05
N LEU A 138 -27.63 -17.83 2.16
CA LEU A 138 -28.24 -18.58 1.05
C LEU A 138 -28.87 -19.91 1.48
N ASN A 139 -28.33 -20.54 2.52
CA ASN A 139 -28.69 -21.90 2.91
C ASN A 139 -29.53 -21.98 4.20
N LEU A 140 -29.56 -20.91 5.00
CA LEU A 140 -30.44 -20.84 6.17
C LEU A 140 -31.89 -20.53 5.74
N GLY A 141 -32.84 -21.36 6.17
CA GLY A 141 -34.27 -21.19 5.86
C GLY A 141 -34.92 -19.93 6.45
N ASN A 142 -34.25 -19.23 7.37
CA ASN A 142 -34.67 -17.95 7.94
C ASN A 142 -33.45 -17.01 8.07
N PRO A 143 -33.09 -16.24 7.04
CA PRO A 143 -31.96 -15.32 7.12
C PRO A 143 -32.25 -14.24 8.18
N THR A 144 -31.42 -14.17 9.22
CA THR A 144 -31.56 -13.11 10.23
C THR A 144 -31.15 -11.77 9.63
N GLY A 145 -31.98 -10.74 9.82
CA GLY A 145 -31.67 -9.39 9.34
C GLY A 145 -30.33 -8.85 9.89
N VAL A 146 -29.86 -9.41 11.00
CA VAL A 146 -28.56 -9.15 11.64
C VAL A 146 -27.39 -9.68 10.80
N ALA A 147 -27.50 -10.90 10.26
CA ALA A 147 -26.44 -11.46 9.40
C ALA A 147 -26.26 -10.65 8.11
N MET A 148 -27.36 -10.20 7.51
CA MET A 148 -27.31 -9.36 6.31
C MET A 148 -26.71 -7.98 6.59
N THR A 149 -27.07 -7.33 7.70
CA THR A 149 -26.54 -6.00 8.06
C THR A 149 -25.06 -6.07 8.40
N SER A 150 -24.61 -7.12 9.08
CA SER A 150 -23.19 -7.32 9.38
C SER A 150 -22.37 -7.54 8.11
N PHE A 151 -22.83 -8.42 7.20
CA PHE A 151 -22.14 -8.64 5.93
C PHE A 151 -21.99 -7.35 5.12
N ILE A 152 -23.07 -6.58 4.98
CA ILE A 152 -23.04 -5.29 4.26
C ILE A 152 -22.08 -4.30 4.94
N THR A 153 -22.08 -4.26 6.28
CA THR A 153 -21.18 -3.38 7.05
C THR A 153 -19.72 -3.77 6.84
N SER A 154 -19.37 -5.05 6.94
CA SER A 154 -18.01 -5.54 6.70
C SER A 154 -17.58 -5.33 5.24
N ALA A 155 -18.47 -5.56 4.27
CA ALA A 155 -18.21 -5.29 2.86
C ALA A 155 -17.93 -3.80 2.60
N LEU A 156 -18.69 -2.89 3.22
CA LEU A 156 -18.46 -1.44 3.14
C LEU A 156 -17.15 -1.02 3.80
N THR A 157 -16.81 -1.58 4.97
CA THR A 157 -15.52 -1.35 5.66
C THR A 157 -14.33 -1.78 4.80
N THR A 158 -14.45 -2.95 4.19
CA THR A 158 -13.44 -3.52 3.29
C THR A 158 -13.31 -2.67 2.01
N ALA A 159 -14.44 -2.26 1.44
CA ALA A 159 -14.51 -1.37 0.27
C ALA A 159 -13.97 0.04 0.54
N TYR A 160 -14.17 0.56 1.75
CA TYR A 160 -13.57 1.81 2.17
C TYR A 160 -12.04 1.70 2.20
N GLY A 161 -11.53 0.64 2.83
CA GLY A 161 -10.08 0.40 2.90
C GLY A 161 -9.43 0.31 1.52
N SER A 162 -10.00 -0.46 0.59
CA SER A 162 -9.50 -0.63 -0.77
C SER A 162 -9.50 0.68 -1.58
N ALA A 163 -10.56 1.48 -1.45
CA ALA A 163 -10.71 2.77 -2.12
C ALA A 163 -9.71 3.79 -1.59
N ILE A 164 -9.55 3.89 -0.26
CA ILE A 164 -8.59 4.81 0.37
C ILE A 164 -7.16 4.43 0.01
N MET A 165 -6.81 3.14 -0.01
CA MET A 165 -5.51 2.70 -0.49
C MET A 165 -5.23 3.24 -1.89
N SER A 166 -6.13 2.99 -2.84
CA SER A 166 -5.96 3.45 -4.23
C SER A 166 -5.90 4.98 -4.35
N PHE A 167 -6.75 5.68 -3.60
CA PHE A 167 -6.78 7.14 -3.55
C PHE A 167 -5.47 7.74 -3.00
N ASP A 168 -4.96 7.19 -1.90
CA ASP A 168 -3.76 7.69 -1.25
C ASP A 168 -2.50 7.39 -2.08
N TYR A 169 -2.45 6.27 -2.80
CA TYR A 169 -1.38 6.03 -3.77
C TYR A 169 -1.42 7.03 -4.92
N ASP A 170 -2.60 7.29 -5.51
CA ASP A 170 -2.73 8.18 -6.65
C ASP A 170 -2.49 9.64 -6.30
N THR A 171 -3.00 10.12 -5.15
CA THR A 171 -2.91 11.53 -4.76
C THR A 171 -1.60 11.90 -4.06
N ASN A 172 -0.73 10.93 -3.78
CA ASN A 172 0.56 11.19 -3.14
C ASN A 172 1.50 11.97 -4.08
N PRO A 173 1.94 13.19 -3.70
CA PRO A 173 2.80 14.03 -4.55
C PRO A 173 4.11 13.36 -4.93
N PHE A 174 4.74 12.64 -3.99
CA PHE A 174 6.00 11.94 -4.24
C PHE A 174 5.81 10.82 -5.29
N ARG A 175 4.68 10.12 -5.24
CA ARG A 175 4.36 9.05 -6.20
C ARG A 175 4.01 9.61 -7.58
N ARG A 176 3.22 10.69 -7.65
CA ARG A 176 2.95 11.42 -8.91
C ARG A 176 4.25 11.90 -9.57
N LEU A 177 5.20 12.41 -8.78
CA LEU A 177 6.53 12.78 -9.28
C LEU A 177 7.38 11.57 -9.68
N ALA A 178 7.29 10.45 -8.96
CA ALA A 178 8.08 9.26 -9.23
C ALA A 178 7.61 8.50 -10.48
N THR A 179 6.29 8.44 -10.72
CA THR A 179 5.71 7.73 -11.88
C THR A 179 4.50 8.49 -12.43
N PRO A 180 4.73 9.62 -13.13
CA PRO A 180 3.67 10.51 -13.60
C PRO A 180 2.76 9.85 -14.65
N ASN A 181 3.25 8.87 -15.40
CA ASN A 181 2.44 8.16 -16.39
C ASN A 181 1.46 7.14 -15.77
N PHE A 182 1.47 6.98 -14.44
CA PHE A 182 0.63 6.01 -13.73
C PHE A 182 -0.22 6.65 -12.63
N TYR A 183 0.35 7.60 -11.86
CA TYR A 183 -0.36 8.32 -10.81
C TYR A 183 -0.70 9.73 -11.25
N GLY A 184 -1.92 10.16 -10.95
CA GLY A 184 -2.50 11.42 -11.40
C GLY A 184 -3.88 11.26 -12.04
N MET A 185 -4.45 10.05 -12.02
CA MET A 185 -5.76 9.79 -12.63
C MET A 185 -6.92 10.45 -11.89
N ILE A 186 -6.75 10.74 -10.60
CA ILE A 186 -7.75 11.43 -9.79
C ILE A 186 -7.55 12.95 -9.93
N PRO A 187 -8.58 13.70 -10.40
CA PRO A 187 -8.51 15.15 -10.54
C PRO A 187 -8.16 15.89 -9.25
N ASP A 188 -7.68 17.13 -9.38
CA ASP A 188 -7.21 17.90 -8.22
C ASP A 188 -8.30 18.64 -7.43
N SER A 189 -9.51 18.75 -7.98
CA SER A 189 -10.60 19.47 -7.31
C SER A 189 -11.14 18.66 -6.11
N THR A 190 -11.44 19.36 -5.00
CA THR A 190 -11.91 18.74 -3.76
C THR A 190 -13.18 17.93 -3.96
N PHE A 191 -14.15 18.47 -4.70
CA PHE A 191 -15.42 17.81 -4.97
C PHE A 191 -15.24 16.54 -5.83
N LEU A 192 -14.41 16.60 -6.87
CA LEU A 192 -14.13 15.42 -7.70
C LEU A 192 -13.39 14.35 -6.90
N ARG A 193 -12.44 14.72 -6.04
CA ARG A 193 -11.72 13.78 -5.17
C ARG A 193 -12.67 13.03 -4.22
N LEU A 194 -13.59 13.73 -3.58
CA LEU A 194 -14.59 13.10 -2.70
C LEU A 194 -15.52 12.18 -3.50
N SER A 195 -15.99 12.64 -4.65
CA SER A 195 -16.81 11.84 -5.57
C SER A 195 -16.07 10.57 -6.02
N PHE A 196 -14.77 10.69 -6.33
CA PHE A 196 -13.91 9.56 -6.69
C PHE A 196 -13.79 8.52 -5.58
N ILE A 197 -13.59 8.96 -4.33
CA ILE A 197 -13.56 8.06 -3.18
C ILE A 197 -14.89 7.31 -3.10
N LEU A 198 -16.02 8.01 -3.13
CA LEU A 198 -17.35 7.40 -3.04
C LEU A 198 -17.58 6.38 -4.16
N ILE A 199 -17.26 6.72 -5.40
CA ILE A 199 -17.42 5.84 -6.56
C ILE A 199 -16.53 4.60 -6.43
N MET A 200 -15.28 4.74 -5.99
CA MET A 200 -14.40 3.60 -5.74
C MET A 200 -14.92 2.71 -4.62
N VAL A 201 -15.48 3.28 -3.55
CA VAL A 201 -16.11 2.51 -2.46
C VAL A 201 -17.31 1.74 -2.99
N LEU A 202 -18.21 2.38 -3.73
CA LEU A 202 -19.39 1.72 -4.30
C LEU A 202 -18.99 0.59 -5.27
N ASN A 203 -18.01 0.85 -6.14
CA ASN A 203 -17.52 -0.15 -7.09
C ASN A 203 -16.86 -1.33 -6.37
N SER A 204 -16.05 -1.06 -5.34
CA SER A 204 -15.40 -2.08 -4.54
C SER A 204 -16.41 -2.90 -3.75
N CYS A 205 -17.39 -2.26 -3.12
CA CYS A 205 -18.47 -2.93 -2.38
C CYS A 205 -19.28 -3.84 -3.31
N ALA A 206 -19.67 -3.35 -4.49
CA ALA A 206 -20.40 -4.16 -5.47
C ALA A 206 -19.57 -5.36 -5.96
N THR A 207 -18.25 -5.18 -6.12
CA THR A 207 -17.34 -6.27 -6.50
C THR A 207 -17.22 -7.31 -5.39
N ILE A 208 -17.05 -6.89 -4.13
CA ILE A 208 -16.94 -7.79 -2.97
C ILE A 208 -18.22 -8.59 -2.83
N THR A 209 -19.37 -7.91 -2.81
CA THR A 209 -20.67 -8.56 -2.70
C THR A 209 -20.92 -9.52 -3.84
N GLY A 210 -20.69 -9.09 -5.09
CA GLY A 210 -20.91 -9.93 -6.26
C GLY A 210 -20.00 -11.16 -6.31
N ARG A 211 -18.72 -11.01 -5.92
CA ARG A 211 -17.75 -12.11 -5.91
C ARG A 211 -18.01 -13.10 -4.77
N SER A 212 -18.33 -12.60 -3.57
CA SER A 212 -18.74 -13.44 -2.44
C SER A 212 -20.01 -14.22 -2.76
N LEU A 213 -21.02 -13.57 -3.36
CA LEU A 213 -22.25 -14.22 -3.80
C LEU A 213 -21.98 -15.29 -4.86
N ALA A 214 -21.15 -14.98 -5.87
CA ALA A 214 -20.79 -15.93 -6.93
C ALA A 214 -20.17 -17.22 -6.37
N TYR A 215 -19.24 -17.10 -5.43
CA TYR A 215 -18.56 -18.24 -4.83
C TYR A 215 -19.41 -18.96 -3.79
N ALA A 216 -20.24 -18.23 -3.01
CA ALA A 216 -21.20 -18.84 -2.09
C ALA A 216 -22.22 -19.70 -2.84
N MET A 217 -22.77 -19.20 -3.96
CA MET A 217 -23.68 -19.96 -4.82
C MET A 217 -23.03 -21.23 -5.39
N LEU A 218 -21.77 -21.15 -5.82
CA LEU A 218 -21.03 -22.34 -6.27
C LEU A 218 -20.82 -23.34 -5.14
N ALA A 219 -20.46 -22.86 -3.95
CA ALA A 219 -20.25 -23.71 -2.78
C ALA A 219 -21.55 -24.36 -2.30
N SER A 220 -22.70 -23.70 -2.46
CA SER A 220 -24.01 -24.29 -2.17
C SER A 220 -24.38 -25.42 -3.15
N ILE A 221 -23.92 -25.35 -4.41
CA ILE A 221 -24.09 -26.46 -5.37
C ILE A 221 -23.19 -27.62 -5.01
N ASP A 222 -21.89 -27.37 -4.97
CA ASP A 222 -20.89 -28.31 -4.52
C ASP A 222 -19.64 -27.50 -4.11
N PRO A 223 -19.15 -27.62 -2.87
CA PRO A 223 -17.91 -26.97 -2.43
C PRO A 223 -16.71 -27.23 -3.36
N MET A 224 -16.70 -28.36 -4.07
CA MET A 224 -15.68 -28.68 -5.06
C MET A 224 -15.72 -27.77 -6.30
N TYR A 225 -16.88 -27.27 -6.73
CA TYR A 225 -16.97 -26.32 -7.83
C TYR A 225 -16.37 -24.97 -7.46
N PHE A 226 -16.66 -24.49 -6.25
CA PHE A 226 -15.99 -23.31 -5.70
C PHE A 226 -14.47 -23.49 -5.72
N LEU A 227 -13.97 -24.58 -5.12
CA LEU A 227 -12.54 -24.83 -4.98
C LEU A 227 -11.86 -24.97 -6.35
N ALA A 228 -12.46 -25.71 -7.29
CA ALA A 228 -11.91 -25.94 -8.61
C ALA A 228 -11.82 -24.64 -9.43
N ILE A 229 -12.88 -23.83 -9.45
CA ILE A 229 -12.89 -22.56 -10.19
C ILE A 229 -11.91 -21.56 -9.57
N PHE A 230 -11.89 -21.45 -8.24
CA PHE A 230 -10.98 -20.56 -7.53
C PHE A 230 -9.51 -20.93 -7.79
N LEU A 231 -9.14 -22.21 -7.62
CA LEU A 231 -7.77 -22.67 -7.85
C LEU A 231 -7.37 -22.60 -9.32
N LEU A 232 -8.30 -22.82 -10.26
CA LEU A 232 -8.04 -22.68 -11.68
C LEU A 232 -7.73 -21.23 -12.05
N ASP A 233 -8.52 -20.25 -11.58
CA ASP A 233 -8.25 -18.81 -11.81
C ASP A 233 -6.89 -18.40 -11.22
N GLN A 234 -6.61 -18.78 -9.97
CA GLN A 234 -5.32 -18.49 -9.32
C GLN A 234 -4.14 -19.14 -10.05
N GLY A 235 -4.29 -20.42 -10.41
CA GLY A 235 -3.28 -21.19 -11.13
C GLY A 235 -2.99 -20.62 -12.51
N LEU A 236 -4.02 -20.21 -13.25
CA LEU A 236 -3.89 -19.61 -14.58
C LEU A 236 -3.17 -18.26 -14.48
N TYR A 237 -3.53 -17.41 -13.52
CA TYR A 237 -2.83 -16.15 -13.27
C TYR A 237 -1.34 -16.35 -12.95
N LEU A 238 -1.02 -17.23 -12.00
CA LEU A 238 0.36 -17.52 -11.61
C LEU A 238 1.15 -18.16 -12.76
N GLY A 239 0.52 -19.07 -13.50
CA GLY A 239 1.10 -19.68 -14.70
C GLY A 239 1.48 -18.64 -15.75
N VAL A 240 0.57 -17.71 -16.08
CA VAL A 240 0.85 -16.60 -17.01
C VAL A 240 1.99 -15.72 -16.50
N LYS A 241 2.03 -15.39 -15.20
CA LYS A 241 3.14 -14.61 -14.62
C LYS A 241 4.49 -15.32 -14.76
N ILE A 242 4.53 -16.63 -14.52
CA ILE A 242 5.76 -17.43 -14.66
C ILE A 242 6.18 -17.53 -16.13
N LEU A 243 5.26 -17.87 -17.04
CA LEU A 243 5.53 -18.00 -18.47
C LEU A 243 6.05 -16.70 -19.10
N ARG A 244 5.60 -15.55 -18.59
CA ARG A 244 6.06 -14.23 -19.04
C ARG A 244 7.35 -13.75 -18.37
N GLY A 245 7.96 -14.57 -17.51
CA GLY A 245 9.13 -14.19 -16.74
C GLY A 245 8.88 -13.08 -15.71
N ASP A 246 7.63 -12.88 -15.28
CA ASP A 246 7.18 -11.85 -14.33
C ASP A 246 6.78 -12.43 -12.97
N GLY A 247 7.31 -13.61 -12.61
CA GLY A 247 7.01 -14.27 -11.34
C GLY A 247 7.63 -13.60 -10.10
N TRP A 248 8.68 -12.79 -10.28
CA TRP A 248 9.34 -12.11 -9.17
C TRP A 248 8.53 -10.92 -8.67
N TYR A 249 8.44 -10.76 -7.34
CA TYR A 249 7.82 -9.58 -6.73
C TYR A 249 8.84 -8.44 -6.56
N TRP A 250 8.34 -7.20 -6.51
CA TRP A 250 9.19 -6.00 -6.50
C TRP A 250 9.93 -5.75 -5.19
N LEU A 251 9.49 -6.38 -4.09
CA LEU A 251 10.09 -6.24 -2.77
C LEU A 251 11.54 -6.77 -2.77
N PRO A 252 12.52 -5.99 -2.23
CA PRO A 252 13.93 -6.37 -2.23
C PRO A 252 14.22 -7.40 -1.14
N LEU A 253 13.91 -8.67 -1.42
CA LEU A 253 14.23 -9.80 -0.56
C LEU A 253 15.59 -10.40 -0.92
N ASP A 254 16.36 -10.80 0.09
CA ASP A 254 17.67 -11.43 -0.07
C ASP A 254 17.53 -12.81 -0.75
N ASN A 255 18.58 -13.25 -1.44
CA ASN A 255 18.56 -14.46 -2.26
C ASN A 255 18.32 -15.72 -1.42
N GLY A 256 17.28 -16.49 -1.76
CA GLY A 256 17.04 -17.82 -1.19
C GLY A 256 15.68 -18.42 -1.59
N PRO A 257 15.42 -19.69 -1.24
CA PRO A 257 14.12 -20.34 -1.46
C PRO A 257 12.94 -19.54 -0.87
N LEU A 258 13.17 -18.89 0.28
CA LEU A 258 12.19 -18.05 0.95
C LEU A 258 11.71 -16.87 0.07
N ALA A 259 12.59 -16.28 -0.74
CA ALA A 259 12.21 -15.19 -1.63
C ALA A 259 11.29 -15.65 -2.78
N VAL A 260 11.45 -16.90 -3.24
CA VAL A 260 10.56 -17.51 -4.25
C VAL A 260 9.18 -17.74 -3.64
N ILE A 261 9.15 -18.37 -2.46
CA ILE A 261 7.89 -18.67 -1.75
C ILE A 261 7.15 -17.37 -1.44
N LEU A 262 7.83 -16.36 -0.91
CA LEU A 262 7.20 -15.09 -0.56
C LEU A 262 6.72 -14.34 -1.80
N ALA A 263 7.45 -14.38 -2.92
CA ALA A 263 6.98 -13.79 -4.17
C ALA A 263 5.69 -14.46 -4.67
N GLY A 264 5.63 -15.81 -4.66
CA GLY A 264 4.42 -16.56 -5.03
C GLY A 264 3.25 -16.26 -4.10
N LEU A 265 3.48 -16.29 -2.79
CA LEU A 265 2.47 -16.02 -1.77
C LEU A 265 1.92 -14.60 -1.89
N THR A 266 2.78 -13.58 -2.02
CA THR A 266 2.31 -12.20 -2.18
C THR A 266 1.51 -12.01 -3.47
N ARG A 267 1.88 -12.68 -4.57
CA ARG A 267 1.11 -12.62 -5.82
C ARG A 267 -0.26 -13.28 -5.67
N PHE A 268 -0.34 -14.42 -4.99
CA PHE A 268 -1.58 -15.12 -4.69
C PHE A 268 -2.52 -14.28 -3.80
N VAL A 269 -1.97 -13.71 -2.72
CA VAL A 269 -2.71 -12.82 -1.81
C VAL A 269 -3.22 -11.59 -2.56
N ASN A 270 -2.34 -10.86 -3.27
CA ASN A 270 -2.74 -9.64 -3.98
C ASN A 270 -3.78 -9.93 -5.07
N LYS A 271 -3.66 -11.05 -5.80
CA LYS A 271 -4.66 -11.48 -6.78
C LYS A 271 -6.00 -11.76 -6.11
N THR A 272 -6.04 -12.58 -5.07
CA THR A 272 -7.27 -12.90 -4.33
C THR A 272 -7.94 -11.63 -3.83
N VAL A 273 -7.20 -10.75 -3.17
CA VAL A 273 -7.75 -9.47 -2.67
C VAL A 273 -8.26 -8.60 -3.81
N ASN A 274 -7.57 -8.55 -4.94
CA ASN A 274 -8.04 -7.80 -6.11
C ASN A 274 -9.33 -8.35 -6.70
N ASP A 275 -9.46 -9.67 -6.79
CA ASP A 275 -10.62 -10.31 -7.42
C ASP A 275 -11.91 -9.99 -6.68
N PHE A 276 -11.82 -9.86 -5.36
CA PHE A 276 -12.95 -9.48 -4.51
C PHE A 276 -13.08 -7.96 -4.39
N ALA A 277 -12.00 -7.23 -4.11
CA ALA A 277 -12.10 -5.81 -3.76
C ALA A 277 -11.88 -4.82 -4.93
N GLY A 278 -11.39 -5.27 -6.09
CA GLY A 278 -11.15 -4.39 -7.24
C GLY A 278 -10.20 -3.23 -6.94
N ILE A 279 -9.10 -3.49 -6.20
CA ILE A 279 -8.17 -2.43 -5.78
C ILE A 279 -7.48 -1.83 -7.01
N VAL A 280 -7.87 -0.62 -7.40
CA VAL A 280 -7.37 0.08 -8.60
C VAL A 280 -5.84 0.22 -8.58
N GLN A 281 -5.23 0.36 -7.41
CA GLN A 281 -3.77 0.38 -7.25
C GLN A 281 -3.07 -0.87 -7.84
N PHE A 282 -3.70 -2.04 -7.78
CA PHE A 282 -3.08 -3.30 -8.22
C PHE A 282 -3.00 -3.46 -9.74
N ARG A 283 -3.58 -2.52 -10.51
CA ARG A 283 -3.36 -2.40 -11.96
C ARG A 283 -1.90 -2.09 -12.33
N ASN A 284 -1.05 -1.74 -11.37
CA ASN A 284 0.37 -1.52 -11.58
C ASN A 284 1.05 -2.79 -12.13
N ALA A 285 1.98 -2.64 -13.09
CA ALA A 285 2.72 -3.75 -13.68
C ALA A 285 3.53 -4.58 -12.65
N SER A 286 3.97 -3.95 -11.56
CA SER A 286 4.66 -4.62 -10.46
C SER A 286 3.74 -5.46 -9.56
N GLU A 287 2.42 -5.26 -9.66
CA GLU A 287 1.38 -5.96 -8.88
C GLU A 287 0.69 -7.01 -9.77
N ILE A 288 -0.52 -6.74 -10.27
CA ILE A 288 -1.26 -7.66 -11.13
C ILE A 288 -1.06 -7.27 -12.60
N GLY A 289 -1.07 -5.98 -12.89
CA GLY A 289 -0.94 -5.40 -14.23
C GLY A 289 -2.30 -4.98 -14.80
N GLY A 290 -2.25 -4.00 -15.71
CA GLY A 290 -3.43 -3.28 -16.20
C GLY A 290 -4.47 -4.17 -16.85
N LEU A 291 -4.09 -4.82 -17.95
CA LEU A 291 -5.02 -5.66 -18.71
C LEU A 291 -5.62 -6.78 -17.83
N TRP A 292 -4.79 -7.37 -16.97
CA TRP A 292 -5.24 -8.46 -16.10
C TRP A 292 -6.21 -7.98 -15.03
N TRP A 293 -5.96 -6.80 -14.45
CA TRP A 293 -6.89 -6.17 -13.52
C TRP A 293 -8.26 -5.95 -14.18
N THR A 294 -8.28 -5.39 -15.40
CA THR A 294 -9.52 -5.13 -16.13
C THR A 294 -10.26 -6.43 -16.49
N ALA A 295 -9.54 -7.43 -16.99
CA ALA A 295 -10.10 -8.75 -17.29
C ALA A 295 -10.68 -9.42 -16.03
N SER A 296 -10.01 -9.27 -14.88
CA SER A 296 -10.48 -9.78 -13.60
C SER A 296 -11.80 -9.14 -13.15
N MET A 297 -11.99 -7.84 -13.37
CA MET A 297 -13.24 -7.16 -13.02
C MET A 297 -14.41 -7.64 -13.88
N LEU A 298 -14.17 -7.85 -15.18
CA LEU A 298 -15.16 -8.39 -16.11
C LEU A 298 -15.48 -9.87 -15.80
N TYR A 299 -14.45 -10.68 -15.57
CA TYR A 299 -14.61 -12.07 -15.13
C TYR A 299 -15.36 -12.17 -13.80
N GLY A 300 -15.16 -11.18 -12.92
CA GLY A 300 -16.00 -10.84 -11.76
C GLY A 300 -17.50 -11.02 -12.03
N GLN A 301 -17.99 -10.21 -12.96
CA GLN A 301 -19.40 -10.14 -13.35
C GLN A 301 -19.88 -11.41 -14.03
N VAL A 302 -19.10 -11.94 -14.97
CA VAL A 302 -19.46 -13.17 -15.69
C VAL A 302 -19.64 -14.33 -14.72
N LEU A 303 -18.70 -14.52 -13.78
CA LEU A 303 -18.80 -15.59 -12.80
C LEU A 303 -20.07 -15.46 -11.95
N MET A 304 -20.40 -14.25 -11.49
CA MET A 304 -21.60 -14.02 -10.67
C MET A 304 -22.88 -14.47 -11.37
N TRP A 305 -23.04 -14.11 -12.65
CA TRP A 305 -24.20 -14.51 -13.44
C TRP A 305 -24.23 -16.00 -13.75
N VAL A 306 -23.08 -16.59 -14.10
CA VAL A 306 -22.97 -18.03 -14.36
C VAL A 306 -23.29 -18.85 -13.11
N SER A 307 -22.72 -18.47 -11.95
CA SER A 307 -23.01 -19.10 -10.67
C SER A 307 -24.49 -18.99 -10.31
N GLY A 308 -25.09 -17.81 -10.50
CA GLY A 308 -26.51 -17.58 -10.25
C GLY A 308 -27.42 -18.46 -11.11
N TYR A 309 -27.10 -18.60 -12.39
CA TYR A 309 -27.84 -19.49 -13.29
C TYR A 309 -27.81 -20.94 -12.82
N PHE A 310 -26.63 -21.48 -12.54
CA PHE A 310 -26.51 -22.87 -12.08
C PHE A 310 -27.12 -23.11 -10.70
N TYR A 311 -27.06 -22.12 -9.81
CA TYR A 311 -27.68 -22.21 -8.49
C TYR A 311 -29.21 -22.22 -8.57
N ALA A 312 -29.80 -21.34 -9.40
CA ALA A 312 -31.24 -21.39 -9.68
C ALA A 312 -31.67 -22.74 -10.27
N GLU A 313 -30.92 -23.25 -11.25
CA GLU A 313 -31.23 -24.52 -11.90
C GLU A 313 -31.11 -25.72 -10.94
N MET A 314 -30.20 -25.66 -9.97
CA MET A 314 -30.09 -26.67 -8.91
C MET A 314 -31.29 -26.61 -7.96
N ARG A 315 -31.66 -25.42 -7.47
CA ARG A 315 -32.84 -25.22 -6.61
C ARG A 315 -34.13 -25.68 -7.29
N ARG A 316 -34.24 -25.44 -8.61
CA ARG A 316 -35.37 -25.86 -9.44
C ARG A 316 -35.57 -27.37 -9.55
N LYS A 317 -34.57 -28.17 -9.17
CA LYS A 317 -34.64 -29.64 -9.20
C LYS A 317 -34.91 -30.24 -7.84
N GLU A 318 -34.70 -29.49 -6.76
CA GLU A 318 -34.79 -29.97 -5.38
C GLU A 318 -36.14 -29.65 -4.71
N GLU A 319 -36.82 -28.55 -5.07
CA GLU A 319 -38.04 -28.09 -4.40
C GLU A 319 -39.26 -28.09 -5.34
N ASP A 320 -40.33 -28.82 -4.98
CA ASP A 320 -41.56 -29.02 -5.77
C ASP A 320 -42.64 -27.91 -5.51
N VAL A 321 -42.25 -26.69 -5.10
CA VAL A 321 -43.17 -25.61 -4.67
C VAL A 321 -42.70 -24.19 -5.11
N ASP A 322 -43.63 -23.41 -5.70
CA ASP A 322 -43.61 -21.96 -5.99
C ASP A 322 -42.23 -21.30 -6.27
N GLU A 323 -41.51 -21.84 -7.26
CA GLU A 323 -40.13 -21.51 -7.63
C GLU A 323 -39.91 -20.10 -8.23
N GLU A 324 -40.95 -19.47 -8.80
CA GLU A 324 -40.80 -18.27 -9.62
C GLU A 324 -40.45 -17.04 -8.77
N GLU A 325 -40.93 -16.97 -7.53
CA GLU A 325 -40.70 -15.82 -6.63
C GLU A 325 -39.26 -15.82 -6.05
N SER A 326 -38.75 -16.98 -5.63
CA SER A 326 -37.40 -17.15 -5.07
C SER A 326 -36.30 -16.93 -6.11
N ALA A 327 -36.44 -17.54 -7.30
CA ALA A 327 -35.52 -17.30 -8.41
C ALA A 327 -35.58 -15.84 -8.87
N GLY A 328 -36.78 -15.25 -8.93
CA GLY A 328 -36.99 -13.84 -9.25
C GLY A 328 -36.28 -12.90 -8.28
N MET A 329 -36.34 -13.17 -6.97
CA MET A 329 -35.64 -12.37 -5.95
C MET A 329 -34.12 -12.44 -6.11
N MET A 330 -33.58 -13.62 -6.40
CA MET A 330 -32.14 -13.79 -6.65
C MET A 330 -31.70 -12.98 -7.87
N TYR A 331 -32.36 -13.14 -9.03
CA TYR A 331 -31.98 -12.41 -10.24
C TYR A 331 -32.14 -10.89 -10.09
N LYS A 332 -33.12 -10.41 -9.31
CA LYS A 332 -33.23 -8.99 -8.92
C LYS A 332 -32.00 -8.53 -8.13
N THR A 333 -31.55 -9.33 -7.16
CA THR A 333 -30.34 -9.05 -6.37
C THR A 333 -29.09 -9.01 -7.26
N LEU A 334 -28.91 -10.00 -8.14
CA LEU A 334 -27.79 -10.03 -9.11
C LEU A 334 -27.81 -8.80 -10.03
N SER A 335 -29.00 -8.42 -10.52
CA SER A 335 -29.19 -7.24 -11.37
C SER A 335 -28.85 -5.94 -10.64
N LEU A 336 -29.24 -5.81 -9.36
CA LEU A 336 -28.94 -4.65 -8.54
C LEU A 336 -27.42 -4.51 -8.31
N ILE A 337 -26.74 -5.60 -7.95
CA ILE A 337 -25.28 -5.60 -7.74
C ILE A 337 -24.55 -5.27 -9.04
N SER A 338 -24.92 -5.92 -10.14
CA SER A 338 -24.30 -5.70 -11.45
C SER A 338 -24.56 -4.28 -11.98
N GLY A 339 -25.76 -3.74 -11.77
CA GLY A 339 -26.13 -2.36 -12.10
C GLY A 339 -25.35 -1.34 -11.27
N ALA A 340 -25.21 -1.56 -9.96
CA ALA A 340 -24.40 -0.70 -9.08
C ALA A 340 -22.91 -0.72 -9.49
N TRP A 341 -22.37 -1.90 -9.81
CA TRP A 341 -21.02 -2.05 -10.34
C TRP A 341 -20.85 -1.31 -11.68
N LEU A 342 -21.76 -1.51 -12.64
CA LEU A 342 -21.66 -0.90 -13.96
C LEU A 342 -21.79 0.62 -13.89
N LEU A 343 -22.72 1.14 -13.08
CA LEU A 343 -22.90 2.57 -12.87
C LEU A 343 -21.65 3.20 -12.26
N SER A 344 -21.13 2.62 -11.18
CA SER A 344 -19.93 3.13 -10.51
C SER A 344 -18.68 3.01 -11.38
N ALA A 345 -18.49 1.91 -12.12
CA ALA A 345 -17.40 1.77 -13.10
C ALA A 345 -17.51 2.80 -14.24
N SER A 346 -18.72 3.06 -14.74
CA SER A 346 -18.96 4.05 -15.79
C SER A 346 -18.66 5.47 -15.30
N MET A 347 -19.10 5.80 -14.09
CA MET A 347 -18.80 7.09 -13.45
C MET A 347 -17.29 7.24 -13.18
N PHE A 348 -16.61 6.17 -12.76
CA PHE A 348 -15.17 6.16 -12.55
C PHE A 348 -14.41 6.52 -13.83
N VAL A 349 -14.77 5.88 -14.96
CA VAL A 349 -14.17 6.17 -16.27
C VAL A 349 -14.54 7.56 -16.77
N ALA A 350 -15.76 8.03 -16.50
CA ALA A 350 -16.23 9.34 -16.94
C ALA A 350 -15.50 10.50 -16.22
N LEU A 351 -15.17 10.34 -14.93
CA LEU A 351 -14.55 11.38 -14.13
C LEU A 351 -13.01 11.35 -14.16
N MET A 352 -12.39 10.24 -14.55
CA MET A 352 -10.93 10.11 -14.49
C MET A 352 -10.26 10.87 -15.62
N ASP A 353 -9.00 11.27 -15.39
CA ASP A 353 -8.18 11.77 -16.48
C ASP A 353 -7.94 10.65 -17.50
N ARG A 354 -8.45 10.86 -18.73
CA ARG A 354 -8.44 9.89 -19.81
C ARG A 354 -7.03 9.53 -20.28
N SER A 355 -6.02 10.36 -20.02
CA SER A 355 -4.62 10.06 -20.34
C SER A 355 -4.13 8.78 -19.65
N TYR A 356 -4.74 8.39 -18.52
CA TYR A 356 -4.39 7.20 -17.76
C TYR A 356 -5.18 5.94 -18.15
N LEU A 357 -6.11 6.00 -19.11
CA LEU A 357 -6.89 4.83 -19.54
C LEU A 357 -5.99 3.72 -20.08
N SER A 358 -4.89 4.08 -20.74
CA SER A 358 -3.87 3.13 -21.22
C SER A 358 -3.25 2.28 -20.10
N THR A 359 -3.30 2.75 -18.84
CA THR A 359 -2.80 1.98 -17.69
C THR A 359 -3.67 0.76 -17.38
N PHE A 360 -4.93 0.74 -17.79
CA PHE A 360 -5.89 -0.36 -17.59
C PHE A 360 -5.84 -1.42 -18.71
N THR A 361 -5.21 -1.10 -19.84
CA THR A 361 -5.01 -2.04 -20.96
C THR A 361 -3.53 -2.42 -21.15
N SER A 362 -2.66 -1.89 -20.29
CA SER A 362 -1.23 -2.15 -20.34
C SER A 362 -0.90 -3.61 -20.10
N VAL A 363 -0.07 -4.15 -20.99
CA VAL A 363 0.46 -5.52 -20.95
C VAL A 363 1.90 -5.53 -20.40
N LYS A 364 2.42 -4.41 -19.91
CA LYS A 364 3.81 -4.34 -19.42
C LYS A 364 4.04 -5.26 -18.22
N THR A 365 5.21 -5.93 -18.19
CA THR A 365 5.68 -6.70 -17.03
C THR A 365 6.36 -5.79 -16.01
N GLY A 366 6.46 -6.22 -14.75
CA GLY A 366 7.20 -5.46 -13.73
C GLY A 366 8.68 -5.29 -14.10
N HIS A 367 9.28 -6.29 -14.74
CA HIS A 367 10.63 -6.19 -15.31
C HIS A 367 10.74 -5.07 -16.36
N SER A 368 9.81 -5.00 -17.31
CA SER A 368 9.83 -3.96 -18.35
C SER A 368 9.61 -2.59 -17.74
N ASP A 369 8.63 -2.45 -16.86
CA ASP A 369 8.26 -1.18 -16.24
C ASP A 369 9.43 -0.55 -15.45
N VAL A 370 10.17 -1.35 -14.68
CA VAL A 370 11.36 -0.86 -13.94
C VAL A 370 12.46 -0.40 -14.89
N LYS A 371 12.70 -1.13 -15.99
CA LYS A 371 13.75 -0.78 -16.97
C LYS A 371 13.37 0.45 -17.80
N ASP A 372 12.12 0.54 -18.24
CA ASP A 372 11.58 1.65 -19.02
C ASP A 372 11.71 2.97 -18.22
N LYS A 373 11.37 2.95 -16.93
CA LYS A 373 11.51 4.12 -16.05
C LYS A 373 12.96 4.59 -15.88
N PHE A 374 13.93 3.68 -15.92
CA PHE A 374 15.33 4.05 -15.82
C PHE A 374 15.87 4.61 -17.15
N ARG A 375 15.48 4.00 -18.27
CA ARG A 375 15.97 4.36 -19.61
C ARG A 375 15.24 5.53 -20.26
N ASN A 376 14.07 5.92 -19.74
CA ASN A 376 13.33 7.05 -20.29
C ASN A 376 14.17 8.35 -20.25
N PRO A 377 14.40 9.01 -21.40
CA PRO A 377 15.13 10.28 -21.47
C PRO A 377 14.53 11.37 -20.56
N ASP A 378 13.20 11.41 -20.45
CA ASP A 378 12.47 12.42 -19.68
C ASP A 378 12.49 12.15 -18.17
N SER A 379 13.06 11.02 -17.74
CA SER A 379 13.08 10.65 -16.33
C SER A 379 14.10 11.44 -15.54
N SER A 380 13.60 12.15 -14.52
CA SER A 380 14.44 12.92 -13.60
C SER A 380 15.40 12.02 -12.80
N PRO A 381 16.52 12.56 -12.28
CA PRO A 381 17.47 11.78 -11.46
C PRO A 381 16.78 11.06 -10.30
N PHE A 382 15.81 11.73 -9.68
CA PHE A 382 15.00 11.17 -8.61
C PHE A 382 14.23 9.90 -9.05
N GLN A 383 13.64 9.89 -10.25
CA GLN A 383 12.92 8.72 -10.78
C GLN A 383 13.87 7.56 -11.08
N ARG A 384 15.02 7.84 -11.70
CA ARG A 384 16.01 6.82 -12.06
C ARG A 384 16.58 6.10 -10.84
N VAL A 385 16.85 6.84 -9.77
CA VAL A 385 17.42 6.30 -8.52
C VAL A 385 16.47 5.35 -7.78
N GLN A 386 15.14 5.43 -8.02
CA GLN A 386 14.17 4.49 -7.42
C GLN A 386 14.43 3.03 -7.79
N ILE A 387 15.15 2.75 -8.89
CA ILE A 387 15.52 1.39 -9.30
C ILE A 387 16.22 0.60 -8.19
N ILE A 388 17.01 1.27 -7.34
CA ILE A 388 17.77 0.64 -6.26
C ILE A 388 16.87 0.14 -5.12
N THR A 389 15.63 0.65 -5.04
CA THR A 389 14.62 0.22 -4.05
C THR A 389 13.87 -1.04 -4.49
N LYS A 390 14.05 -1.46 -5.75
CA LYS A 390 13.38 -2.61 -6.34
C LYS A 390 14.26 -3.85 -6.28
N ASN A 391 13.62 -5.01 -6.26
CA ASN A 391 14.29 -6.30 -6.33
C ASN A 391 15.30 -6.34 -7.49
N LYS A 392 16.56 -6.66 -7.17
CA LYS A 392 17.69 -6.69 -8.11
C LYS A 392 17.46 -7.61 -9.31
N ARG A 393 16.61 -8.64 -9.17
CA ARG A 393 16.25 -9.54 -10.28
C ARG A 393 15.47 -8.84 -11.38
N LEU A 394 14.70 -7.80 -11.06
CA LEU A 394 13.91 -7.07 -12.05
C LEU A 394 14.77 -6.34 -13.08
N TRP A 395 15.97 -5.90 -12.67
CA TRP A 395 16.84 -5.05 -13.46
C TRP A 395 18.27 -5.59 -13.60
N LYS A 396 18.51 -6.88 -13.29
CA LYS A 396 19.83 -7.52 -13.38
C LYS A 396 20.51 -7.31 -14.73
N SER A 397 19.74 -7.33 -15.82
CA SER A 397 20.25 -7.15 -17.19
C SER A 397 20.85 -5.77 -17.44
N ILE A 398 20.37 -4.74 -16.76
CA ILE A 398 20.83 -3.35 -16.93
C ILE A 398 21.71 -2.88 -15.78
N ARG A 399 22.13 -3.79 -14.88
CA ARG A 399 22.98 -3.47 -13.73
C ARG A 399 24.24 -2.67 -14.10
N PRO A 400 24.98 -2.99 -15.18
CA PRO A 400 26.15 -2.20 -15.57
C PRO A 400 25.78 -0.75 -15.91
N GLU A 401 24.71 -0.54 -16.68
CA GLU A 401 24.20 0.80 -17.03
C GLU A 401 23.83 1.62 -15.78
N VAL A 402 23.16 0.98 -14.82
CA VAL A 402 22.80 1.63 -13.54
C VAL A 402 24.06 1.96 -12.74
N CYS A 403 25.05 1.07 -12.70
CA CYS A 403 26.31 1.30 -12.00
C CYS A 403 27.06 2.51 -12.55
N THR A 404 27.24 2.57 -13.87
CA THR A 404 27.87 3.70 -14.56
C THR A 404 27.15 5.01 -14.26
N TYR A 405 25.81 5.03 -14.37
CA TYR A 405 25.01 6.21 -14.07
C TYR A 405 25.22 6.74 -12.65
N PHE A 406 25.27 5.85 -11.64
CA PHE A 406 25.51 6.24 -10.25
C PHE A 406 26.92 6.81 -10.06
N GLN A 407 27.94 6.18 -10.64
CA GLN A 407 29.33 6.63 -10.52
C GLN A 407 29.55 8.00 -11.16
N GLU A 408 29.04 8.22 -12.37
CA GLU A 408 29.16 9.49 -13.12
C GLU A 408 28.50 10.66 -12.38
N ASN A 409 27.35 10.42 -11.76
CA ASN A 409 26.58 11.48 -11.11
C ASN A 409 26.93 11.65 -9.61
N TRP A 410 27.72 10.74 -9.03
CA TRP A 410 28.00 10.73 -7.59
C TRP A 410 28.61 12.04 -7.08
N VAL A 411 29.61 12.58 -7.80
CA VAL A 411 30.30 13.82 -7.43
C VAL A 411 29.33 14.99 -7.44
N ARG A 412 28.47 15.05 -8.47
CA ARG A 412 27.43 16.07 -8.60
C ARG A 412 26.45 15.99 -7.43
N TRP A 413 25.91 14.80 -7.12
CA TRP A 413 24.97 14.62 -6.01
C TRP A 413 25.61 14.91 -4.65
N SER A 414 26.90 14.59 -4.48
CA SER A 414 27.64 14.90 -3.26
C SER A 414 27.82 16.41 -3.04
N LYS A 415 27.86 17.19 -4.13
CA LYS A 415 27.96 18.66 -4.09
C LYS A 415 26.58 19.32 -3.95
N GLU A 416 25.61 18.90 -4.76
CA GLU A 416 24.26 19.47 -4.78
C GLU A 416 23.42 19.04 -3.57
N GLN A 417 23.75 17.90 -2.93
CA GLN A 417 23.04 17.30 -1.79
C GLN A 417 21.51 17.33 -1.97
N PRO A 418 20.98 16.72 -3.05
CA PRO A 418 19.55 16.74 -3.28
C PRO A 418 18.83 15.96 -2.16
N ALA A 419 17.63 16.38 -1.77
CA ALA A 419 16.91 15.84 -0.61
C ALA A 419 16.72 14.31 -0.60
N TRP A 420 16.65 13.68 -1.78
CA TRP A 420 16.53 12.23 -1.93
C TRP A 420 17.86 11.49 -1.74
N PHE A 421 19.01 12.17 -1.86
CA PHE A 421 20.36 11.63 -1.65
C PHE A 421 20.75 11.68 -0.17
N ASN A 422 19.99 10.97 0.66
CA ASN A 422 20.20 10.90 2.09
C ASN A 422 20.83 9.57 2.53
N ARG A 423 21.25 9.51 3.80
CA ARG A 423 21.89 8.34 4.40
C ARG A 423 21.10 7.03 4.23
N LYS A 424 19.77 7.09 4.22
CA LYS A 424 18.93 5.89 4.07
C LYS A 424 19.01 5.31 2.67
N LEU A 425 19.00 6.17 1.66
CA LEU A 425 19.19 5.75 0.28
C LEU A 425 20.60 5.21 0.09
N ILE A 426 21.63 5.95 0.56
CA ILE A 426 23.04 5.55 0.45
C ILE A 426 23.28 4.18 1.07
N ALA A 427 22.62 3.87 2.19
CA ALA A 427 22.71 2.56 2.83
C ALA A 427 22.15 1.39 1.98
N LYS A 428 21.27 1.66 1.02
CA LYS A 428 20.70 0.66 0.10
C LYS A 428 21.52 0.49 -1.19
N ILE A 429 22.40 1.44 -1.50
CA ILE A 429 23.25 1.40 -2.70
C ILE A 429 24.35 0.34 -2.50
N PRO A 430 24.57 -0.57 -3.46
CA PRO A 430 25.68 -1.51 -3.41
C PRO A 430 27.03 -0.80 -3.48
N ASP A 431 28.01 -1.30 -2.73
CA ASP A 431 29.35 -0.69 -2.61
C ASP A 431 30.02 -0.39 -3.97
N ASP A 432 29.80 -1.21 -5.00
CA ASP A 432 30.43 -1.04 -6.32
C ASP A 432 29.83 0.10 -7.16
N PHE A 433 28.66 0.62 -6.79
CA PHE A 433 28.02 1.77 -7.44
C PHE A 433 28.58 3.10 -6.92
N ILE A 434 29.38 3.04 -5.85
CA ILE A 434 29.94 4.21 -5.17
C ILE A 434 31.41 4.35 -5.59
N PRO A 435 31.86 5.55 -6.01
CA PRO A 435 33.27 5.80 -6.27
C PRO A 435 34.14 5.47 -5.04
N LEU A 436 35.32 4.88 -5.27
CA LEU A 436 36.19 4.34 -4.21
C LEU A 436 36.49 5.34 -3.09
N GLU A 437 36.78 6.60 -3.44
CA GLU A 437 37.07 7.67 -2.48
C GLU A 437 35.88 7.94 -1.54
N ALA A 438 34.68 8.01 -2.10
CA ALA A 438 33.46 8.23 -1.32
C ALA A 438 33.11 7.00 -0.48
N LEU A 439 33.34 5.79 -1.00
CA LEU A 439 33.10 4.55 -0.28
C LEU A 439 34.01 4.45 0.97
N ASP A 440 35.28 4.82 0.83
CA ASP A 440 36.23 4.84 1.93
C ASP A 440 35.83 5.86 3.01
N ALA A 441 35.39 7.06 2.61
CA ALA A 441 34.87 8.07 3.53
C ALA A 441 33.67 7.53 4.33
N ILE A 442 32.69 6.93 3.65
CA ILE A 442 31.50 6.32 4.28
C ILE A 442 31.89 5.20 5.24
N LYS A 443 32.85 4.35 4.86
CA LYS A 443 33.34 3.25 5.71
C LYS A 443 34.08 3.77 6.94
N ARG A 444 34.90 4.82 6.81
CA ARG A 444 35.58 5.47 7.94
C ARG A 444 34.56 6.08 8.91
N GLU A 445 33.54 6.77 8.41
CA GLU A 445 32.49 7.35 9.22
C GLU A 445 31.69 6.27 9.99
N ARG A 446 31.32 5.17 9.31
CA ARG A 446 30.67 4.02 9.98
C ARG A 446 31.53 3.45 11.11
N ARG A 447 32.83 3.26 10.88
CA ARG A 447 33.77 2.75 11.90
C ARG A 447 33.88 3.71 13.09
N ALA A 448 33.91 5.02 12.84
CA ALA A 448 33.96 6.03 13.90
C ALA A 448 32.69 6.02 14.77
N LEU A 449 31.52 5.93 14.14
CA LEU A 449 30.23 5.85 14.83
C LEU A 449 30.08 4.57 15.66
N GLU A 450 30.55 3.43 15.14
CA GLU A 450 30.58 2.18 15.91
C GLU A 450 31.50 2.28 17.14
N LYS A 451 32.67 2.90 16.98
CA LYS A 451 33.61 3.12 18.09
C LYS A 451 33.00 4.03 19.17
N ASN A 452 32.28 5.08 18.77
CA ASN A 452 31.57 5.96 19.70
C ASN A 452 30.41 5.24 20.41
N LYS A 453 29.60 4.43 19.70
CA LYS A 453 28.56 3.60 20.32
C LYS A 453 29.09 2.58 21.32
N ARG A 454 30.27 1.98 21.05
CA ARG A 454 30.92 1.06 21.98
C ARG A 454 31.43 1.77 23.23
N ARG A 455 32.00 2.97 23.08
CA ARG A 455 32.45 3.82 24.19
C ARG A 455 31.30 4.27 25.08
N SER A 456 30.17 4.71 24.51
CA SER A 456 29.00 5.14 25.30
C SER A 456 28.33 3.98 26.05
N ARG A 457 28.25 2.79 25.44
CA ARG A 457 27.80 1.56 26.12
C ARG A 457 28.75 1.11 27.23
N GLY A 458 30.06 1.23 27.01
CA GLY A 458 31.08 0.94 28.03
C GLY A 458 31.04 1.88 29.23
N ASN A 459 30.72 3.17 29.02
CA ASN A 459 30.61 4.15 30.09
C ASN A 459 29.31 4.02 30.90
N ARG A 460 28.20 3.59 30.27
CA ARG A 460 26.94 3.27 30.97
C ARG A 460 27.08 2.08 31.93
N GLY A 461 28.07 1.21 31.73
CA GLY A 461 28.39 0.08 32.62
C GLY A 461 29.33 0.41 33.78
N LYS A 462 29.95 1.60 33.81
CA LYS A 462 30.95 2.00 34.83
C LYS A 462 30.56 3.22 35.66
N GLY A 463 29.30 3.67 35.60
CA GLY A 463 28.79 4.84 36.30
C GLY A 463 27.90 4.53 37.52
N LYS A 464 28.31 3.64 38.43
CA LYS A 464 27.81 3.63 39.81
C LYS A 464 28.98 3.95 40.74
N GLY A 465 29.25 5.24 40.91
CA GLY A 465 30.31 5.69 41.80
C GLY A 465 30.38 7.21 41.89
N LYS A 466 29.84 7.74 43.00
CA LYS A 466 30.05 9.09 43.57
C LYS A 466 29.54 10.29 42.75
N LYS A 467 28.38 10.80 43.19
CA LYS A 467 28.03 12.22 43.07
C LYS A 467 29.05 13.02 43.90
N SER A 468 29.88 13.81 43.24
CA SER A 468 30.64 14.89 43.86
C SER A 468 30.34 16.17 43.10
N SER A 469 29.73 17.10 43.81
CA SER A 469 29.50 18.49 43.44
C SER A 469 30.82 19.18 43.10
N SER A 470 30.89 19.85 41.93
CA SER A 470 31.76 21.00 41.75
C SER A 470 31.29 21.88 40.58
N LYS A 471 31.10 23.16 40.91
CA LYS A 471 30.77 24.31 40.05
C LYS A 471 31.63 24.37 38.79
N VAL A 472 31.03 24.77 37.67
CA VAL A 472 31.74 25.18 36.45
C VAL A 472 31.51 26.69 36.25
N SER A 473 32.61 27.45 36.24
CA SER A 473 32.70 28.79 35.67
C SER A 473 33.35 28.70 34.28
N PRO A 474 33.08 29.65 33.36
CA PRO A 474 33.37 29.52 31.94
C PRO A 474 34.75 30.06 31.58
N ALA A 475 35.48 29.41 30.68
CA ALA A 475 36.32 30.05 29.65
C ALA A 475 37.14 29.04 28.81
N VAL A 476 37.47 29.52 27.61
CA VAL A 476 38.53 29.10 26.68
C VAL A 476 38.17 28.00 25.68
N ASN A 477 37.46 28.41 24.62
CA ASN A 477 37.60 27.79 23.31
C ASN A 477 38.76 28.49 22.57
N GLN A 478 39.89 27.80 22.44
CA GLN A 478 40.88 28.08 21.40
C GLN A 478 41.02 26.85 20.51
N THR A 479 40.50 27.01 19.30
CA THR A 479 40.99 26.52 18.00
C THR A 479 42.04 25.41 17.99
N LEU A 480 41.63 24.26 17.44
CA LEU A 480 42.48 23.43 16.58
C LEU A 480 41.70 23.08 15.32
N THR A 481 41.98 23.85 14.28
CA THR A 481 41.55 23.69 12.90
C THR A 481 42.22 22.45 12.31
N THR A 482 41.42 21.50 11.81
CA THR A 482 41.86 20.59 10.75
C THR A 482 40.66 20.26 9.87
N ASN A 483 40.79 20.63 8.60
CA ASN A 483 39.77 20.54 7.55
C ASN A 483 39.08 19.17 7.53
N THR A 484 37.81 19.14 7.94
CA THR A 484 36.90 18.03 7.69
C THR A 484 35.67 18.61 7.03
N PHE A 485 35.63 18.56 5.70
CA PHE A 485 34.49 19.02 4.92
C PHE A 485 33.63 17.80 4.55
N ILE A 486 32.31 17.99 4.64
CA ILE A 486 31.19 17.14 4.24
C ILE A 486 30.56 16.28 5.37
N LEU A 487 29.30 16.64 5.64
CA LEU A 487 28.26 16.02 6.50
C LEU A 487 28.40 16.20 8.02
N GLY A 488 28.19 17.45 8.45
CA GLY A 488 27.77 17.75 9.81
C GLY A 488 26.24 17.84 9.89
N ASP A 489 25.58 16.78 10.36
CA ASP A 489 24.31 16.93 11.06
C ASP A 489 24.62 16.86 12.56
N LYS A 490 24.17 17.88 13.29
CA LYS A 490 24.28 17.97 14.74
C LYS A 490 23.68 16.72 15.38
N ILE A 491 24.42 16.14 16.32
CA ILE A 491 23.87 15.25 17.33
C ILE A 491 23.13 16.16 18.30
N GLU A 492 21.80 16.23 18.22
CA GLU A 492 20.97 16.77 19.29
C GLU A 492 20.75 15.65 20.31
N GLU A 493 21.35 15.83 21.49
CA GLU A 493 20.93 15.15 22.71
C GLU A 493 19.58 15.72 23.13
N GLU A 494 18.68 14.84 23.56
CA GLU A 494 17.34 15.16 24.05
C GLU A 494 17.41 16.15 25.22
N GLU A 495 16.88 17.36 25.03
CA GLU A 495 16.23 18.14 26.09
C GLU A 495 14.84 18.58 25.59
N GLU A 496 13.82 18.30 26.41
CA GLU A 496 12.45 18.76 26.24
C GLU A 496 12.39 20.29 26.13
N GLY A 497 11.87 20.80 25.01
CA GLY A 497 11.57 22.23 24.87
C GLY A 497 11.58 22.75 23.43
N GLN A 498 10.47 22.57 22.73
CA GLN A 498 9.83 23.58 21.88
C GLN A 498 10.73 24.49 20.99
N ASP A 499 10.92 24.11 19.72
CA ASP A 499 10.59 24.95 18.54
C ASP A 499 10.86 24.19 17.22
N ASP A 500 9.78 23.77 16.56
CA ASP A 500 9.78 22.97 15.34
C ASP A 500 10.18 23.80 14.10
N GLN A 501 11.42 23.67 13.64
CA GLN A 501 11.79 24.07 12.28
C GLN A 501 11.57 22.94 11.26
N LEU A 502 10.38 22.95 10.65
CA LEU A 502 10.04 22.17 9.45
C LEU A 502 10.83 22.65 8.22
N ILE A 503 11.89 21.92 7.87
CA ILE A 503 12.60 22.10 6.60
C ILE A 503 11.88 21.32 5.49
N ILE A 504 11.23 22.04 4.57
CA ILE A 504 10.71 21.52 3.30
C ILE A 504 11.27 22.40 2.18
N TYR A 505 11.88 21.75 1.18
CA TYR A 505 12.46 22.37 0.00
C TYR A 505 11.41 22.99 -0.92
N GLY A 506 11.70 24.22 -1.34
CA GLY A 506 11.19 24.88 -2.52
C GLY A 506 12.12 26.05 -2.85
N GLU A 507 13.03 25.88 -3.79
CA GLU A 507 13.73 26.99 -4.45
C GLU A 507 13.59 26.80 -5.96
N ARG A 508 12.85 27.72 -6.60
CA ARG A 508 13.38 28.87 -7.36
C ARG A 508 14.22 28.44 -8.56
N HIS A 509 13.51 28.26 -9.68
CA HIS A 509 14.04 28.69 -10.98
C HIS A 509 13.04 29.66 -11.58
N ASN A 510 13.36 30.95 -11.52
CA ASN A 510 12.98 31.92 -12.55
C ASN A 510 13.77 33.21 -12.32
N SER A 511 14.86 33.34 -13.07
CA SER A 511 15.36 34.61 -13.61
C SER A 511 16.60 34.30 -14.45
N TYR A 512 16.52 34.60 -15.75
CA TYR A 512 17.52 35.30 -16.57
C TYR A 512 17.31 34.95 -18.05
N ILE A 513 16.33 35.63 -18.65
CA ILE A 513 16.53 36.25 -19.96
C ILE A 513 16.09 37.70 -19.76
N SER A 514 17.05 38.62 -19.78
CA SER A 514 16.83 40.06 -19.77
C SER A 514 17.46 40.67 -21.02
N ASN A 515 16.92 41.84 -21.38
CA ASN A 515 17.30 42.81 -22.42
C ASN A 515 16.48 42.63 -23.69
N THR A 516 15.81 43.63 -24.26
CA THR A 516 15.78 45.11 -24.15
C THR A 516 14.57 45.50 -25.04
N SER A 517 13.71 46.49 -24.79
CA SER A 517 13.97 47.93 -24.85
C SER A 517 12.70 48.70 -24.44
N SER A 518 12.89 49.77 -23.70
CA SER A 518 11.95 50.88 -23.45
C SER A 518 11.64 51.67 -24.73
N THR A 519 10.39 52.13 -24.90
CA THR A 519 10.00 53.55 -25.11
C THR A 519 8.48 53.70 -25.33
N ASP A 520 7.91 54.60 -24.55
CA ASP A 520 6.89 55.61 -24.88
C ASP A 520 5.50 55.26 -25.44
N ASN A 521 4.52 55.42 -24.55
CA ASN A 521 3.49 56.46 -24.57
C ASN A 521 2.82 56.80 -25.92
N SER A 522 1.53 56.46 -26.09
CA SER A 522 0.43 57.41 -26.41
C SER A 522 -0.85 56.71 -26.91
N GLY A 523 -2.00 57.14 -26.35
CA GLY A 523 -3.21 57.46 -27.11
C GLY A 523 -4.18 56.34 -27.55
N GLY A 524 -5.45 56.48 -27.16
CA GLY A 524 -6.56 56.28 -28.10
C GLY A 524 -7.56 55.16 -27.82
N SER A 525 -8.67 55.53 -27.17
CA SER A 525 -10.04 55.42 -27.69
C SER A 525 -10.57 54.13 -28.36
N SER A 526 -11.74 53.70 -27.84
CA SER A 526 -12.98 53.28 -28.54
C SER A 526 -13.14 51.89 -29.23
N VAL A 527 -14.17 51.18 -28.73
CA VAL A 527 -15.34 50.58 -29.44
C VAL A 527 -15.21 49.25 -30.18
N GLY A 528 -16.17 48.34 -29.85
CA GLY A 528 -16.78 47.30 -30.72
C GLY A 528 -15.92 46.07 -30.96
N VAL A 529 -16.37 44.83 -30.81
CA VAL A 529 -17.69 44.18 -30.91
C VAL A 529 -17.69 42.97 -29.97
#